data_AF-A0A355C7Z1-F1
#
_entry.id   AF-A0A355C7Z1-F1
#
_cell.length_a   1.000
_cell.length_b   1.000
_cell.length_c   1.000
_cell.angle_alpha   90.00
_cell.angle_beta   90.00
_cell.angle_gamma   90.00
#
_symmetry.space_group_name_H-M   'P 1'
#
loop_
_entity.id
_entity.type
_entity.pdbx_description
1 polymer ?
#
loop_
_entity_poly.entity_id
_entity_poly.type
_entity_poly.pdbx_seq_one_letter_code
_entity_poly.pdbx_strand_id
1 'polypeptide(L)'
;MNDFFSDITHEFTLPFTNPVLIFAVLLAIVLLAPILLKRFNVPSIIGLIVAGVIIGPFGLNLIDNNHPGVSMFSTIGLLYIMFIVGLELDLNEFVA
;
A
#
# COMPACT_ATOMS: atom_id res chain seq x y z
N MET A 1 35.97 3.95 0.76
CA MET A 1 35.07 4.88 0.02
C MET A 1 34.18 4.13 -0.95
N ASN A 2 34.66 3.08 -1.64
CA ASN A 2 33.84 2.29 -2.58
C ASN A 2 32.85 1.33 -1.89
N ASP A 3 33.12 0.88 -0.66
CA ASP A 3 32.22 -0.05 0.07
C ASP A 3 30.90 0.62 0.53
N PHE A 4 30.93 1.93 0.81
CA PHE A 4 29.75 2.70 1.21
C PHE A 4 28.71 2.80 0.07
N PHE A 5 29.18 2.92 -1.18
CA PHE A 5 28.29 2.99 -2.33
C PHE A 5 27.68 1.63 -2.67
N SER A 6 28.39 0.51 -2.45
CA SER A 6 27.82 -0.82 -2.66
C SER A 6 26.70 -1.15 -1.68
N ASP A 7 26.84 -0.75 -0.41
CA ASP A 7 25.81 -0.97 0.62
C ASP A 7 24.51 -0.21 0.28
N ILE A 8 24.64 1.06 -0.16
CA ILE A 8 23.47 1.86 -0.58
C ILE A 8 22.80 1.25 -1.82
N THR A 9 23.58 0.74 -2.78
CA THR A 9 22.99 0.14 -3.99
C THR A 9 22.29 -1.19 -3.71
N HIS A 10 22.69 -1.94 -2.68
CA HIS A 10 22.03 -3.18 -2.30
C HIS A 10 20.64 -2.95 -1.69
N GLU A 11 20.44 -1.86 -0.94
CA GLU A 11 19.13 -1.49 -0.37
C GLU A 11 18.07 -1.12 -1.41
N PHE A 12 18.50 -0.60 -2.57
CA PHE A 12 17.61 -0.21 -3.67
C PHE A 12 17.43 -1.28 -4.75
N THR A 13 17.88 -2.51 -4.50
CA THR A 13 17.60 -3.63 -5.40
C THR A 13 16.11 -3.97 -5.38
N LEU A 14 15.54 -4.15 -6.58
CA LEU A 14 14.16 -4.59 -6.74
C LEU A 14 14.11 -6.12 -6.63
N PRO A 15 13.07 -6.69 -5.98
CA PRO A 15 12.00 -6.01 -5.24
C PRO A 15 12.48 -5.42 -3.91
N PHE A 16 11.91 -4.28 -3.51
CA PHE A 16 12.31 -3.59 -2.28
C PHE A 16 12.19 -4.52 -1.06
N THR A 17 13.30 -4.71 -0.36
CA THR A 17 13.35 -5.55 0.85
C THR A 17 13.28 -4.70 2.13
N ASN A 18 13.61 -3.41 2.06
CA ASN A 18 13.55 -2.52 3.22
C ASN A 18 12.08 -2.12 3.52
N PRO A 19 11.52 -2.45 4.71
CA PRO A 19 10.15 -2.09 5.06
C PRO A 19 9.86 -0.59 5.02
N VAL A 20 10.87 0.24 5.29
CA VAL A 20 10.75 1.71 5.24
C VAL A 20 10.53 2.19 3.81
N LEU A 21 11.25 1.63 2.84
CA LEU A 21 11.07 1.95 1.42
C LEU A 21 9.69 1.51 0.93
N ILE A 22 9.25 0.33 1.32
CA ILE A 22 7.89 -0.17 1.01
C ILE A 22 6.85 0.81 1.55
N PHE A 23 6.97 1.24 2.80
CA PHE A 23 6.04 2.20 3.40
C PHE A 23 6.05 3.54 2.68
N ALA A 24 7.23 4.07 2.33
CA ALA A 24 7.36 5.30 1.55
C ALA A 24 6.68 5.20 0.18
N VAL A 25 6.84 4.06 -0.52
CA VAL A 25 6.16 3.79 -1.79
C VAL A 25 4.65 3.71 -1.59
N LEU A 26 4.16 3.00 -0.55
CA LEU A 26 2.74 2.93 -0.23
C LEU A 26 2.15 4.32 0.03
N LEU A 27 2.81 5.16 0.83
CA LEU A 27 2.37 6.54 1.07
C LEU A 27 2.36 7.37 -0.22
N ALA A 28 3.39 7.22 -1.06
CA ALA A 28 3.45 7.90 -2.35
C ALA A 28 2.29 7.49 -3.25
N ILE A 29 1.93 6.20 -3.29
CA ILE A 29 0.76 5.70 -4.05
C ILE A 29 -0.53 6.30 -3.50
N VAL A 30 -0.73 6.24 -2.18
CA VAL A 30 -1.93 6.75 -1.52
C VAL A 30 -2.13 8.23 -1.81
N LEU A 31 -1.04 9.00 -1.93
CA LEU A 31 -1.09 10.40 -2.29
C LEU A 31 -1.27 10.63 -3.80
N LEU A 32 -0.42 10.03 -4.64
CA LEU A 32 -0.32 10.35 -6.06
C LEU A 32 -1.46 9.72 -6.88
N ALA A 33 -1.85 8.48 -6.60
CA ALA A 33 -2.88 7.78 -7.36
C ALA A 33 -4.22 8.55 -7.39
N PRO A 34 -4.82 8.99 -6.25
CA PRO A 34 -6.07 9.73 -6.30
C PRO A 34 -5.91 11.09 -6.98
N ILE A 35 -4.77 11.76 -6.83
CA ILE A 35 -4.52 13.05 -7.50
C ILE A 35 -4.52 12.88 -9.02
N LEU A 36 -3.86 11.84 -9.53
CA LEU A 36 -3.79 11.52 -10.95
C LEU A 36 -5.16 11.08 -11.49
N LEU A 37 -5.87 10.21 -10.77
CA LEU A 37 -7.15 9.65 -11.22
C LEU A 37 -8.36 10.59 -11.04
N LYS A 38 -8.26 11.62 -10.18
CA LYS A 38 -9.32 12.63 -10.03
C LYS A 38 -9.69 13.30 -11.35
N ARG A 39 -8.75 13.38 -12.30
CA ARG A 39 -9.00 13.95 -13.63
C ARG A 39 -9.93 13.08 -14.49
N PHE A 40 -10.07 11.79 -14.19
CA PHE A 40 -10.80 10.82 -15.00
C PHE A 40 -12.20 10.47 -14.47
N ASN A 41 -12.71 11.19 -13.44
CA ASN A 41 -13.99 10.88 -12.77
C ASN A 41 -14.10 9.44 -12.22
N VAL A 42 -12.97 8.79 -11.97
CA VAL A 42 -12.90 7.44 -11.40
C VAL A 42 -12.89 7.55 -9.87
N PRO A 43 -13.64 6.70 -9.14
CA PRO A 43 -13.54 6.60 -7.68
C PRO A 43 -12.09 6.39 -7.22
N SER A 44 -11.67 7.16 -6.21
CA SER A 44 -10.29 7.13 -5.70
C SER A 44 -9.81 5.74 -5.30
N ILE A 45 -10.70 4.92 -4.74
CA ILE A 45 -10.40 3.54 -4.31
C ILE A 45 -9.96 2.65 -5.49
N ILE A 46 -10.57 2.83 -6.66
CA ILE A 46 -10.19 2.08 -7.87
C ILE A 46 -8.78 2.49 -8.31
N GLY A 47 -8.45 3.78 -8.20
CA GLY A 47 -7.10 4.28 -8.46
C GLY A 47 -6.03 3.66 -7.56
N LEU A 48 -6.34 3.47 -6.28
CA LEU A 48 -5.44 2.82 -5.32
C LEU A 48 -5.25 1.34 -5.65
N ILE A 49 -6.32 0.62 -6.00
CA ILE A 49 -6.24 -0.80 -6.39
C ILE A 49 -5.40 -0.97 -7.66
N VAL A 50 -5.66 -0.15 -8.69
CA VAL A 50 -4.91 -0.20 -9.96
C VAL A 50 -3.44 0.13 -9.73
N ALA A 51 -3.12 1.15 -8.93
CA ALA A 51 -1.75 1.47 -8.59
C ALA A 51 -1.04 0.31 -7.86
N GLY A 52 -1.74 -0.37 -6.95
CA GLY A 52 -1.24 -1.58 -6.30
C GLY A 52 -0.93 -2.71 -7.28
N VAL A 53 -1.81 -2.97 -8.24
CA VAL A 53 -1.58 -3.97 -9.31
C VAL A 53 -0.39 -3.60 -10.18
N ILE A 54 -0.24 -2.32 -10.54
CA ILE A 54 0.88 -1.82 -11.34
C ILE A 54 2.22 -1.95 -10.60
N ILE A 55 2.23 -1.79 -9.28
CA ILE A 55 3.48 -1.75 -8.50
C ILE A 55 3.87 -3.13 -7.96
N GLY A 56 2.87 -4.02 -7.78
CA GLY A 56 3.07 -5.40 -7.39
C GLY A 56 3.80 -6.25 -8.44
N PRO A 57 3.96 -7.56 -8.18
CA PRO A 57 4.76 -8.46 -9.00
C PRO A 57 4.18 -8.72 -10.39
N PHE A 58 2.88 -8.49 -10.58
CA PHE A 58 2.23 -8.59 -11.88
C PHE A 58 2.41 -7.34 -12.77
N GLY A 59 2.95 -6.25 -12.22
CA GLY A 59 3.22 -5.01 -12.95
C GLY A 59 4.71 -4.74 -13.06
N LEU A 60 5.20 -3.75 -12.32
CA LEU A 60 6.59 -3.29 -12.30
C LEU A 60 7.49 -4.13 -11.37
N ASN A 61 6.91 -5.06 -10.60
CA ASN A 61 7.61 -5.91 -9.64
C ASN A 61 8.50 -5.13 -8.66
N LEU A 62 8.03 -3.96 -8.23
CA LEU A 62 8.73 -3.12 -7.27
C LEU A 62 8.62 -3.70 -5.86
N ILE A 63 7.49 -4.33 -5.57
CA ILE A 63 7.15 -4.90 -4.26
C ILE A 63 6.65 -6.33 -4.48
N ASP A 64 7.21 -7.28 -3.73
CA ASP A 64 6.73 -8.67 -3.70
C ASP A 64 5.57 -8.81 -2.70
N ASN A 65 4.53 -9.55 -3.08
CA ASN A 65 3.38 -9.87 -2.23
C ASN A 65 3.80 -10.63 -0.96
N ASN A 66 4.89 -11.40 -1.03
CA ASN A 66 5.38 -12.23 0.06
C ASN A 66 6.21 -11.45 1.09
N HIS A 67 6.41 -10.14 0.87
CA HIS A 67 7.24 -9.35 1.76
C HIS A 67 6.53 -9.09 3.11
N PRO A 68 7.18 -9.34 4.27
CA PRO A 68 6.57 -9.15 5.59
C PRO A 68 6.03 -7.73 5.84
N GLY A 69 6.69 -6.71 5.29
CA GLY A 69 6.23 -5.33 5.41
C GLY A 69 4.83 -5.12 4.80
N VAL A 70 4.56 -5.69 3.63
CA VAL A 70 3.26 -5.53 2.92
C VAL A 70 2.15 -6.23 3.70
N SER A 71 2.41 -7.47 4.15
CA SER A 71 1.42 -8.24 4.91
C SER A 71 1.09 -7.60 6.25
N MET A 72 2.08 -7.02 6.94
CA MET A 72 1.86 -6.26 8.18
C MET A 72 0.95 -5.05 7.95
N PHE A 73 1.26 -4.19 6.98
CA PHE A 73 0.43 -3.00 6.70
C PHE A 73 -0.98 -3.37 6.22
N SER A 74 -1.12 -4.39 5.38
CA SER A 74 -2.43 -4.86 4.91
C SER A 74 -3.28 -5.42 6.06
N THR A 75 -2.67 -6.18 6.97
CA THR A 75 -3.38 -6.77 8.12
C THR A 75 -3.84 -5.66 9.07
N ILE A 76 -2.95 -4.72 9.40
CA ILE A 76 -3.28 -3.58 10.27
C ILE A 76 -4.39 -2.72 9.63
N GLY A 77 -4.29 -2.43 8.33
CA GLY A 77 -5.29 -1.65 7.61
C GLY A 77 -6.67 -2.34 7.58
N LEU A 78 -6.70 -3.65 7.31
CA LEU A 78 -7.94 -4.43 7.34
C LEU A 78 -8.57 -4.45 8.73
N LEU A 79 -7.78 -4.73 9.77
CA LEU A 79 -8.26 -4.73 11.15
C LEU A 79 -8.80 -3.36 11.56
N TYR A 80 -8.14 -2.28 11.13
CA TYR A 80 -8.59 -0.91 11.38
C TYR A 80 -9.94 -0.63 10.72
N ILE A 81 -10.14 -1.04 9.47
CA ILE A 81 -11.44 -0.89 8.77
C ILE A 81 -12.52 -1.72 9.47
N MET A 82 -12.23 -2.98 9.80
CA MET A 82 -13.19 -3.85 10.51
C MET A 82 -13.58 -3.26 11.87
N PHE A 83 -12.62 -2.63 12.56
CA PHE A 83 -12.86 -1.97 13.82
C PHE A 83 -13.73 -0.72 13.67
N ILE A 84 -13.45 0.15 12.69
CA ILE A 84 -14.28 1.34 12.40
C ILE A 84 -15.71 0.92 12.06
N VAL A 85 -15.88 -0.05 11.16
CA VAL A 85 -17.21 -0.56 10.82
C VAL A 85 -17.91 -1.06 12.08
N GLY A 86 -17.21 -1.80 12.94
CA GLY A 86 -17.75 -2.22 14.24
C GLY A 86 -18.22 -1.09 15.15
N LEU A 87 -17.56 0.08 15.12
CA LEU A 87 -17.94 1.26 15.88
C LEU A 87 -19.09 2.06 15.24
N GLU A 88 -19.22 2.01 13.92
CA GLU A 88 -20.29 2.68 13.16
C GLU A 88 -21.61 1.87 13.11
N LEU A 89 -21.57 0.57 13.41
CA LEU A 89 -22.75 -0.28 13.46
C LEU A 89 -23.71 0.13 14.59
N ASP A 90 -24.95 0.49 14.23
CA ASP A 90 -26.03 0.75 15.20
C ASP A 90 -26.80 -0.54 15.51
N LEU A 91 -26.64 -1.06 16.72
CA LEU A 91 -27.33 -2.27 17.18
C LEU A 91 -28.86 -2.10 17.24
N ASN A 92 -29.37 -0.88 17.37
CA ASN A 92 -30.81 -0.63 17.44
C ASN A 92 -31.49 -0.88 16.09
N GLU A 93 -30.78 -0.72 14.97
CA GLU A 93 -31.30 -1.04 13.63
C GLU A 93 -31.51 -2.54 13.42
N PHE A 94 -30.83 -3.39 14.19
CA PHE A 94 -30.96 -4.86 14.13
C PHE A 94 -32.08 -5.43 15.00
N VAL A 95 -32.67 -4.63 15.90
CA VAL A 95 -33.70 -5.07 16.85
C VAL A 95 -35.12 -4.81 16.30
N ALA A 96 -35.25 -4.13 15.16
CA ALA A 96 -36.50 -3.91 14.42
C ALA A 96 -36.80 -5.05 13.44
#